data_AF-A0A2U2CEH6-F1
#
_entry.id   AF-A0A2U2CEH6-F1
#
_cell.length_a   1.000
_cell.length_b   1.000
_cell.length_c   1.000
_cell.angle_alpha   90.00
_cell.angle_beta   90.00
_cell.angle_gamma   90.00
#
_symmetry.space_group_name_H-M   'P 1'
#
loop_
_entity.id
_entity.type
_entity.pdbx_description
1 polymer ?
#
loop_
_entity_poly.entity_id
_entity_poly.type
_entity_poly.pdbx_seq_one_letter_code
_entity_poly.pdbx_strand_id
1 'polypeptide(L)'
;MRHLFLAFSLIAAGPLRADPCEQHFITGLTAGQPVDAWLTRTEAFLYAGLGWVTRGAVMDRLEGRSIQTTACEEITVLQNELSLVQQRLSQAERAFRLATSLCWGENRVRAQRNLDALVDHRTGAEDIAMYLATLRERCDG
;
A
#
# COMPACT_ATOMS: atom_id res chain seq x y z
N MET A 1 -9.71 66.35 1.11
CA MET A 1 -9.76 65.09 0.33
C MET A 1 -8.88 64.08 1.06
N ARG A 2 -9.50 63.03 1.62
CA ARG A 2 -8.90 62.16 2.64
C ARG A 2 -9.15 60.71 2.22
N HIS A 3 -8.41 60.22 1.24
CA HIS A 3 -8.42 58.80 0.86
C HIS A 3 -7.03 58.41 0.33
N LEU A 4 -6.71 57.13 0.49
CA LEU A 4 -5.46 56.45 0.12
C LEU A 4 -4.31 56.58 1.12
N PHE A 5 -4.34 55.72 2.15
CA PHE A 5 -3.17 54.94 2.57
C PHE A 5 -3.68 53.73 3.37
N LEU A 6 -4.31 52.79 2.68
CA LEU A 6 -4.69 51.47 3.21
C LEU A 6 -4.49 50.46 2.08
N ALA A 7 -3.23 50.19 1.74
CA ALA A 7 -2.87 49.18 0.75
C ALA A 7 -1.49 48.58 1.04
N PHE A 8 -1.23 48.22 2.30
CA PHE A 8 0.03 47.56 2.68
C PHE A 8 -0.17 46.34 3.60
N SER A 9 -1.28 45.61 3.41
CA SER A 9 -1.60 44.40 4.20
C SER A 9 -1.68 43.11 3.37
N LEU A 10 -1.22 43.11 2.11
CA LEU A 10 -1.37 41.97 1.19
C LEU A 10 -0.07 41.20 0.87
N ILE A 11 1.01 41.41 1.62
CA ILE A 11 2.29 40.71 1.39
C ILE A 11 2.71 39.97 2.66
N ALA A 12 1.92 38.98 3.09
CA ALA A 12 2.38 37.99 4.08
C ALA A 12 1.67 36.63 4.00
N ALA A 13 0.88 36.37 2.96
CA ALA A 13 0.44 35.01 2.64
C ALA A 13 1.45 34.40 1.66
N GLY A 14 2.68 34.18 2.11
CA GLY A 14 3.54 33.22 1.41
C GLY A 14 2.84 31.86 1.42
N PRO A 15 3.02 31.00 0.40
CA PRO A 15 2.52 29.64 0.49
C PRO A 15 3.06 29.05 1.78
N LEU A 16 2.20 28.55 2.66
CA LEU A 16 2.60 27.69 3.77
C LEU A 16 3.43 26.57 3.13
N ARG A 17 4.76 26.72 3.12
CA ARG A 17 5.65 25.69 2.59
C ARG A 17 5.43 24.51 3.50
N ALA A 18 4.72 23.50 3.00
CA ALA A 18 4.61 22.22 3.68
C ALA A 18 6.03 21.76 4.02
N ASP A 19 6.25 21.39 5.28
CA ASP A 19 7.53 20.81 5.69
C ASP A 19 7.79 19.59 4.78
N PRO A 20 8.86 19.57 3.97
CA PRO A 20 9.15 18.46 3.09
C PRO A 20 9.27 17.12 3.84
N CYS A 21 9.75 17.13 5.09
CA CYS A 21 9.75 15.95 5.95
C CYS A 21 8.31 15.45 6.17
N GLU A 22 7.43 16.31 6.67
CA GLU A 22 6.03 15.99 6.94
C GLU A 22 5.29 15.51 5.69
N GLN A 23 5.48 16.20 4.56
CA GLN A 23 4.83 15.85 3.30
C GLN A 23 5.22 14.44 2.83
N HIS A 24 6.52 14.11 2.82
CA HIS A 24 6.98 12.79 2.41
C HIS A 24 6.58 11.70 3.42
N PHE A 25 6.56 12.03 4.71
CA PHE A 25 6.09 11.10 5.73
C PHE A 25 4.61 10.75 5.55
N ILE A 26 3.74 11.76 5.37
CA ILE A 26 2.30 11.56 5.12
C ILE A 26 2.10 10.79 3.82
N THR A 27 2.84 11.14 2.75
CA THR A 27 2.80 10.42 1.47
C THR A 27 3.13 8.94 1.65
N GLY A 28 4.16 8.63 2.46
CA GLY A 28 4.54 7.26 2.80
C GLY A 28 3.41 6.52 3.50
N LEU A 29 2.79 7.13 4.52
CA LEU A 29 1.65 6.54 5.24
C LEU A 29 0.44 6.30 4.32
N THR A 30 0.08 7.28 3.50
CA THR A 30 -1.05 7.19 2.57
C THR A 30 -0.84 6.09 1.52
N ALA A 31 0.39 5.89 1.05
CA ALA A 31 0.72 4.83 0.13
C ALA A 31 0.76 3.45 0.83
N GLY A 32 1.30 3.37 2.05
CA GLY A 32 1.52 2.13 2.79
C GLY A 32 0.27 1.53 3.44
N GLN A 33 -0.65 2.35 3.97
CA GLN A 33 -1.84 1.85 4.68
C GLN A 33 -2.71 0.88 3.86
N PRO A 34 -2.99 1.14 2.56
CA PRO A 34 -3.73 0.19 1.74
C PRO A 34 -3.00 -1.12 1.49
N VAL A 35 -1.65 -1.15 1.58
CA VAL A 35 -0.85 -2.36 1.41
C VAL A 35 -1.07 -3.31 2.59
N ASP A 36 -0.90 -2.82 3.81
CA ASP A 36 -1.09 -3.60 5.04
C ASP A 36 -2.51 -4.21 5.12
N ALA A 37 -3.53 -3.37 4.86
CA ALA A 37 -4.92 -3.81 4.85
C ALA A 37 -5.21 -4.86 3.76
N TRP A 38 -4.54 -4.79 2.61
CA TRP A 38 -4.68 -5.79 1.55
C TRP A 38 -3.97 -7.09 1.92
N LEU A 39 -2.72 -7.03 2.40
CA LEU A 39 -1.95 -8.22 2.80
C LEU A 39 -2.69 -9.01 3.87
N THR A 40 -3.09 -8.35 4.96
CA THR A 40 -3.83 -8.99 6.06
C THR A 40 -5.10 -9.70 5.56
N ARG A 41 -5.87 -9.05 4.69
CA ARG A 41 -7.13 -9.60 4.17
C ARG A 41 -6.87 -10.77 3.23
N THR A 42 -5.91 -10.63 2.32
CA THR A 42 -5.60 -11.63 1.31
C THR A 42 -4.97 -12.86 1.96
N GLU A 43 -4.08 -12.70 2.93
CA GLU A 43 -3.53 -13.82 3.70
C GLU A 43 -4.62 -14.55 4.48
N ALA A 44 -5.49 -13.83 5.19
CA ALA A 44 -6.61 -14.45 5.89
C ALA A 44 -7.50 -15.24 4.91
N PHE A 45 -7.75 -14.68 3.73
CA PHE A 45 -8.59 -15.34 2.73
C PHE A 45 -7.92 -16.58 2.12
N LEU A 46 -6.64 -16.49 1.74
CA LEU A 46 -5.92 -17.57 1.06
C LEU A 46 -5.45 -18.67 2.02
N TYR A 47 -5.12 -18.32 3.27
CA TYR A 47 -4.42 -19.22 4.20
C TYR A 47 -5.18 -19.52 5.51
N ALA A 48 -6.26 -18.80 5.87
CA ALA A 48 -6.97 -19.08 7.12
C ALA A 48 -8.03 -20.19 7.01
N GLY A 49 -8.32 -20.82 8.16
CA GLY A 49 -9.55 -21.59 8.39
C GLY A 49 -9.56 -23.03 7.86
N LEU A 50 -8.43 -23.58 7.41
CA LEU A 50 -8.32 -25.00 7.03
C LEU A 50 -7.12 -25.61 7.74
N GLY A 51 -7.31 -26.75 8.40
CA GLY A 51 -6.22 -27.49 9.03
C GLY A 51 -5.12 -27.89 8.04
N TRP A 52 -5.44 -27.92 6.74
CA TRP A 52 -4.53 -28.16 5.62
C TRP A 52 -4.91 -27.20 4.48
N VAL A 53 -4.08 -26.18 4.23
CA VAL A 53 -4.28 -25.27 3.08
C VAL A 53 -3.85 -25.99 1.82
N THR A 54 -4.77 -26.72 1.19
CA THR A 54 -4.53 -27.31 -0.12
C THR A 54 -4.94 -26.33 -1.21
N ARG A 55 -4.25 -26.36 -2.37
CA ARG A 55 -4.63 -25.54 -3.52
C ARG A 55 -6.08 -25.78 -3.96
N GLY A 56 -6.61 -27.00 -3.82
CA GLY A 56 -8.00 -27.31 -4.15
C GLY A 56 -8.99 -26.55 -3.27
N ALA A 57 -8.79 -26.59 -1.95
CA ALA A 57 -9.66 -25.89 -1.03
C ALA A 57 -9.60 -24.36 -1.17
N VAL A 58 -8.46 -23.82 -1.61
CA VAL A 58 -8.36 -22.38 -1.95
C VAL A 58 -9.12 -22.06 -3.24
N MET A 59 -9.06 -22.91 -4.27
CA MET A 59 -9.87 -22.73 -5.48
C MET A 59 -11.37 -22.77 -5.17
N ASP A 60 -11.84 -23.73 -4.37
CA ASP A 60 -13.25 -23.82 -3.97
C ASP A 60 -13.72 -22.57 -3.22
N ARG A 61 -12.83 -21.98 -2.41
CA ARG A 61 -13.12 -20.73 -1.70
C ARG A 61 -13.16 -19.53 -2.64
N LEU A 62 -12.25 -19.46 -3.60
CA LEU A 62 -12.27 -18.42 -4.63
C LEU A 62 -13.57 -18.50 -5.46
N GLU A 63 -13.98 -19.71 -5.84
CA GLU A 63 -15.27 -19.94 -6.50
C GLU A 63 -16.45 -19.49 -5.62
N GLY A 64 -16.38 -19.73 -4.31
CA GLY A 64 -17.41 -19.30 -3.35
C GLY A 64 -17.37 -17.81 -2.98
N ARG A 65 -16.37 -17.03 -3.42
CA ARG A 65 -16.21 -15.61 -3.06
C ARG A 65 -17.24 -14.73 -3.77
N SER A 66 -17.71 -15.16 -4.94
CA SER A 66 -18.58 -14.40 -5.80
C SER A 66 -19.51 -15.34 -6.55
N ILE A 67 -20.76 -14.92 -6.71
CA ILE A 67 -21.75 -15.67 -7.50
C ILE A 67 -21.53 -15.40 -9.02
N GLN A 68 -20.72 -14.39 -9.35
CA GLN A 68 -20.61 -13.84 -10.71
C GLN A 68 -19.27 -14.14 -11.38
N THR A 69 -18.28 -14.64 -10.64
CA THR A 69 -16.92 -14.87 -11.12
C THR A 69 -16.45 -16.25 -10.71
N THR A 70 -15.71 -16.89 -11.61
CA THR A 70 -15.03 -18.16 -11.35
C THR A 70 -13.78 -17.94 -10.50
N ALA A 71 -13.26 -19.01 -9.90
CA ALA A 71 -11.99 -18.98 -9.17
C ALA A 71 -10.84 -18.42 -10.01
N CYS A 72 -10.82 -18.69 -11.33
CA CYS A 72 -9.80 -18.21 -12.25
C CYS A 72 -9.91 -16.71 -12.56
N GLU A 73 -11.13 -16.19 -12.62
CA GLU A 73 -11.37 -14.75 -12.71
C GLU A 73 -10.98 -14.06 -11.39
N GLU A 74 -11.29 -14.65 -10.24
CA GLU A 74 -10.88 -14.14 -8.93
C GLU A 74 -9.35 -14.13 -8.74
N ILE A 75 -8.63 -15.14 -9.26
CA ILE A 75 -7.16 -15.11 -9.31
C ILE A 75 -6.67 -13.91 -10.13
N THR A 76 -7.31 -13.65 -11.27
CA THR A 76 -6.96 -12.50 -12.13
C THR A 76 -7.22 -11.17 -11.42
N VAL A 77 -8.32 -11.07 -10.66
CA VAL A 77 -8.60 -9.91 -9.79
C VAL A 77 -7.50 -9.74 -8.75
N LEU A 78 -7.12 -10.80 -8.03
CA LEU A 78 -6.06 -10.75 -7.02
C LEU A 78 -4.69 -10.38 -7.62
N GLN A 79 -4.38 -10.84 -8.83
CA GLN A 79 -3.16 -10.44 -9.56
C GLN A 79 -3.15 -8.95 -9.93
N ASN A 80 -4.29 -8.41 -10.36
CA ASN A 80 -4.44 -6.98 -10.65
C ASN A 80 -4.29 -6.14 -9.38
N GLU A 81 -4.92 -6.57 -8.28
CA GLU A 81 -4.77 -5.93 -6.97
C GLU A 81 -3.31 -5.96 -6.48
N LEU A 82 -2.63 -7.11 -6.61
CA LEU A 82 -1.23 -7.28 -6.25
C LEU A 82 -0.32 -6.32 -7.03
N SER A 83 -0.56 -6.13 -8.33
CA SER A 83 0.18 -5.15 -9.14
C SER A 83 0.04 -3.72 -8.58
N LEU A 84 -1.17 -3.32 -8.18
CA LEU A 84 -1.41 -2.03 -7.53
C LEU A 84 -0.71 -1.95 -6.16
N VAL A 85 -0.69 -3.04 -5.39
CA VAL A 85 0.01 -3.11 -4.09
C VAL A 85 1.52 -2.94 -4.27
N GLN A 86 2.13 -3.58 -5.26
CA GLN A 86 3.56 -3.44 -5.56
C GLN A 86 3.93 -2.00 -5.97
N GLN A 87 3.06 -1.33 -6.73
CA GLN A 87 3.23 0.10 -7.06
C GLN A 87 3.18 0.98 -5.80
N ARG A 88 2.21 0.72 -4.90
CA ARG A 88 2.06 1.43 -3.63
C ARG A 88 3.23 1.21 -2.69
N LEU A 89 3.74 -0.02 -2.60
CA LEU A 89 4.96 -0.35 -1.86
C LEU A 89 6.14 0.48 -2.36
N SER A 90 6.34 0.51 -3.68
CA SER A 90 7.42 1.29 -4.29
C SER A 90 7.27 2.79 -4.02
N GLN A 91 6.05 3.31 -4.02
CA GLN A 91 5.76 4.71 -3.68
C GLN A 91 6.04 5.01 -2.20
N ALA A 92 5.55 4.16 -1.30
CA ALA A 92 5.76 4.29 0.14
C ALA A 92 7.25 4.24 0.50
N GLU A 93 8.00 3.32 -0.11
CA GLU A 93 9.44 3.18 0.11
C GLU A 93 10.20 4.44 -0.31
N ARG A 94 9.93 4.96 -1.52
CA ARG A 94 10.54 6.21 -1.98
C ARG A 94 10.22 7.37 -1.03
N ALA A 95 8.97 7.48 -0.58
CA ALA A 95 8.53 8.54 0.30
C ALA A 95 9.18 8.44 1.69
N PHE A 96 9.24 7.26 2.31
CA PHE A 96 9.89 7.08 3.62
C PHE A 96 11.42 7.21 3.55
N ARG A 97 12.07 6.83 2.45
CA ARG A 97 13.50 7.11 2.24
C ARG A 97 13.76 8.63 2.22
N LEU A 98 12.95 9.39 1.49
CA LEU A 98 13.04 10.86 1.47
C LEU A 98 12.75 11.44 2.87
N ALA A 99 11.69 11.01 3.54
CA ALA A 99 11.39 11.44 4.91
C ALA A 99 12.56 11.13 5.87
N THR A 100 13.19 9.95 5.77
CA THR A 100 14.35 9.60 6.61
C THR A 100 15.55 10.53 6.39
N SER A 101 15.74 11.03 5.16
CA SER A 101 16.79 11.99 4.84
C SER A 101 16.49 13.44 5.25
N LEU A 102 15.21 13.82 5.32
CA LEU A 102 14.77 15.20 5.54
C LEU A 102 14.33 15.47 6.98
N CYS A 103 13.78 14.46 7.66
CA CYS A 103 13.33 14.55 9.04
C CYS A 103 14.48 14.46 10.04
N TRP A 104 14.23 14.95 11.26
CA TRP A 104 15.18 14.89 12.39
C TRP A 104 14.54 14.25 13.61
N GLY A 105 15.38 13.84 14.57
CA GLY A 105 14.94 13.28 15.85
C GLY A 105 13.98 12.10 15.70
N GLU A 106 12.88 12.13 16.45
CA GLU A 106 11.89 11.06 16.48
C GLU A 106 11.22 10.81 15.13
N ASN A 107 10.99 11.86 14.32
CA ASN A 107 10.35 11.70 13.02
C ASN A 107 11.22 10.93 12.02
N ARG A 108 12.55 11.10 12.07
CA ARG A 108 13.48 10.26 11.31
C ARG A 108 13.42 8.80 11.76
N VAL A 109 13.39 8.54 13.06
CA VAL A 109 13.27 7.19 13.62
C VAL A 109 11.94 6.54 13.23
N ARG A 110 10.84 7.31 13.21
CA ARG A 110 9.53 6.83 12.73
C ARG A 110 9.56 6.52 11.23
N ALA A 111 10.20 7.37 10.43
CA ALA A 111 10.33 7.14 8.99
C ALA A 111 11.13 5.87 8.69
N GLN A 112 12.24 5.66 9.39
CA GLN A 112 13.05 4.45 9.28
C GLN A 112 12.25 3.20 9.68
N ARG A 113 11.54 3.21 10.81
CA ARG A 113 10.70 2.07 11.22
C ARG A 113 9.63 1.70 10.20
N ASN A 114 9.00 2.70 9.57
CA ASN A 114 8.05 2.44 8.49
C ASN A 114 8.74 1.86 7.26
N LEU A 115 9.94 2.35 6.91
CA LEU A 115 10.74 1.81 5.82
C LEU A 115 11.12 0.34 6.07
N ASP A 116 11.51 0.00 7.30
CA ASP A 116 11.84 -1.38 7.68
C ASP A 116 10.61 -2.29 7.57
N ALA A 117 9.44 -1.83 8.04
CA ALA A 117 8.19 -2.59 7.91
C ALA A 117 7.78 -2.84 6.44
N LEU A 118 8.18 -1.98 5.49
CA LEU A 118 7.93 -2.23 4.07
C LEU A 118 8.72 -3.42 3.52
N VAL A 119 9.79 -3.85 4.18
CA VAL A 119 10.52 -5.07 3.80
C VAL A 119 9.62 -6.28 4.04
N ASP A 120 9.01 -6.38 5.22
CA ASP A 120 8.08 -7.47 5.56
C ASP A 120 6.88 -7.49 4.60
N HIS A 121 6.31 -6.31 4.30
CA HIS A 121 5.22 -6.21 3.33
C HIS A 121 5.63 -6.65 1.91
N ARG A 122 6.89 -6.42 1.51
CA ARG A 122 7.40 -6.88 0.21
C ARG A 122 7.51 -8.40 0.18
N THR A 123 8.05 -9.00 1.22
CA THR A 123 8.11 -10.46 1.36
C THR A 123 6.71 -11.08 1.30
N GLY A 124 5.74 -10.55 2.06
CA GLY A 124 4.36 -11.04 2.00
C GLY A 124 3.72 -10.89 0.61
N ALA A 125 3.98 -9.78 -0.09
CA ALA A 125 3.50 -9.59 -1.47
C ALA A 125 4.14 -10.57 -2.46
N GLU A 126 5.43 -10.87 -2.31
CA GLU A 126 6.15 -11.88 -3.12
C GLU A 126 5.63 -13.29 -2.85
N ASP A 127 5.37 -13.64 -1.60
CA ASP A 127 4.80 -14.94 -1.23
C ASP A 127 3.40 -15.14 -1.83
N ILE A 128 2.55 -14.11 -1.77
CA ILE A 128 1.24 -14.13 -2.43
C ILE A 128 1.41 -14.23 -3.95
N ALA A 129 2.37 -13.51 -4.55
CA ALA A 129 2.62 -13.56 -5.99
C ALA A 129 2.97 -14.98 -6.44
N MET A 130 3.90 -15.64 -5.73
CA MET A 130 4.29 -17.02 -5.99
C MET A 130 3.09 -17.96 -5.85
N TYR A 131 2.31 -17.81 -4.79
CA TYR A 131 1.17 -18.69 -4.56
C TYR A 131 0.09 -18.53 -5.62
N LEU A 132 -0.27 -17.29 -5.98
CA LEU A 132 -1.22 -17.00 -7.06
C LEU A 132 -0.77 -17.59 -8.40
N ALA A 133 0.54 -17.57 -8.71
CA ALA A 133 1.07 -18.22 -9.90
C ALA A 133 0.78 -19.75 -9.88
N THR A 134 0.98 -20.42 -8.75
CA THR A 134 0.67 -21.86 -8.64
C THR A 134 -0.82 -22.18 -8.73
N LEU A 135 -1.69 -21.24 -8.36
CA LEU A 135 -3.14 -21.39 -8.54
C LEU A 135 -3.52 -21.18 -10.01
N ARG A 136 -2.89 -20.19 -10.68
CA ARG A 136 -3.12 -19.88 -12.08
C ARG A 136 -2.76 -21.05 -13.01
N GLU A 137 -1.71 -21.80 -12.72
CA GLU A 137 -1.35 -23.02 -13.47
C GLU A 137 -2.50 -24.04 -13.58
N ARG A 138 -3.45 -24.03 -12.64
CA ARG A 138 -4.63 -24.89 -12.66
C ARG A 138 -5.79 -24.36 -13.52
N CYS A 139 -5.75 -23.09 -13.89
CA CYS A 139 -6.73 -22.46 -14.76
C CYS A 139 -6.40 -22.64 -16.25
N ASP A 140 -5.14 -22.93 -16.56
CA ASP A 140 -4.63 -23.06 -17.92
C ASP A 140 -4.58 -24.53 -18.40
N GLY A 141 -5.04 -25.49 -17.59
CA GLY A 141 -5.14 -26.93 -17.89
C GLY A 141 -6.57 -27.45 -17.87
#